data_AF-A0A9W9YR90-F1
#
_entry.id   AF-A0A9W9YR90-F1
#
_cell.length_a   1.000
_cell.length_b   1.000
_cell.length_c   1.000
_cell.angle_alpha   90.00
_cell.angle_beta   90.00
_cell.angle_gamma   90.00
#
_symmetry.space_group_name_H-M   'P 1'
#
loop_
_entity.id
_entity.type
_entity.pdbx_description
1 polymer ?
#
loop_
_entity_poly.entity_id
_entity_poly.type
_entity_poly.pdbx_seq_one_letter_code
_entity_poly.pdbx_strand_id
1 'polypeptide(L)'
;MEEDTECNPGPKTIQVLGTRKLNAPRVCGRVADFTFEELCAQPLGAADYLALCEHFDILILRDIPRMTLFQKTEARRFITLIDTLYDNRIRLICSAATSIGDLFNATPLVTNDDEFKRKTNG
;
A
#
# COMPACT_ATOMS: atom_id res chain seq x y z
N MET A 1 22.43 -17.75 26.92
CA MET A 1 21.37 -16.95 27.55
C MET A 1 21.01 -15.90 26.51
N GLU A 2 20.25 -16.31 25.50
CA GLU A 2 19.66 -15.38 24.54
C GLU A 2 18.18 -15.42 24.89
N GLU A 3 17.72 -14.33 25.49
CA GLU A 3 16.33 -14.17 25.90
C GLU A 3 15.46 -14.41 24.68
N ASP A 4 14.51 -15.32 24.84
CA ASP A 4 13.38 -15.47 23.95
C ASP A 4 12.68 -14.11 23.90
N THR A 5 12.97 -13.32 22.86
CA THR A 5 12.28 -12.05 22.63
C THR A 5 10.85 -12.41 22.26
N GLU A 6 10.00 -12.58 23.26
CA GLU A 6 8.56 -12.58 23.15
C GLU A 6 8.17 -11.25 22.53
N CYS A 7 8.07 -11.23 21.20
CA CYS A 7 7.59 -10.06 20.52
C CYS A 7 6.08 -10.00 20.75
N ASN A 8 5.65 -9.22 21.74
CA ASN A 8 4.24 -8.94 21.93
C ASN A 8 3.81 -7.91 20.87
N PRO A 9 3.10 -8.32 19.80
CA PRO A 9 2.69 -7.39 18.75
C PRO A 9 1.70 -6.39 19.34
N GLY A 10 2.05 -5.11 19.30
CA GLY A 10 1.26 -4.05 19.91
C GLY A 10 1.10 -2.85 18.99
N PRO A 11 0.09 -2.00 19.23
CA PRO A 11 -0.05 -0.76 18.49
C PRO A 11 1.05 0.22 18.87
N LYS A 12 1.55 0.97 17.90
CA LYS A 12 2.54 2.03 18.08
C LYS A 12 2.09 3.30 17.37
N THR A 13 2.03 4.40 18.10
CA THR A 13 1.80 5.71 17.50
C THR A 13 3.13 6.34 17.11
N ILE A 14 3.23 6.73 15.84
CA ILE A 14 4.40 7.35 15.22
C ILE A 14 4.14 8.83 15.07
N GLN A 15 5.12 9.63 15.47
CA GLN A 15 5.07 11.06 15.24
C GLN A 15 5.67 11.35 13.87
N VAL A 16 4.92 12.07 13.03
CA VAL A 16 5.35 12.38 11.66
C VAL A 16 6.02 13.75 11.64
N LEU A 17 5.26 14.81 11.39
CA LEU A 17 5.74 16.18 11.35
C LEU A 17 4.70 17.10 12.00
N GLY A 18 5.15 18.01 12.86
CA GLY A 18 4.28 18.87 13.64
C GLY A 18 3.38 18.07 14.61
N THR A 19 2.06 18.23 14.49
CA THR A 19 1.04 17.61 15.35
C THR A 19 0.48 16.29 14.80
N ARG A 20 0.93 15.86 13.61
CA ARG A 20 0.39 14.69 12.93
C ARG A 20 0.94 13.40 13.53
N LYS A 21 0.04 12.45 13.78
CA LYS A 21 0.35 11.13 14.34
C LYS A 21 -0.19 10.05 13.41
N LEU A 22 0.63 9.05 13.13
CA LEU A 22 0.24 7.85 12.38
C LEU A 22 0.14 6.67 13.35
N ASN A 23 -0.97 5.93 13.31
CA ASN A 23 -1.15 4.78 14.17
C ASN A 23 -0.78 3.49 13.42
N ALA A 24 0.23 2.78 13.91
CA ALA A 24 0.61 1.46 13.43
C ALA A 24 -0.05 0.41 14.32
N PRO A 25 -1.09 -0.31 13.85
CA PRO A 25 -1.90 -1.18 14.71
C PRO A 25 -1.14 -2.42 15.17
N ARG A 26 -0.21 -2.90 14.35
CA ARG A 26 0.52 -4.15 14.54
C ARG A 26 2.01 -3.87 14.35
N VAL A 27 2.74 -3.79 15.45
CA VAL A 27 4.18 -3.56 15.44
C VAL A 27 4.89 -4.58 16.31
N CYS A 28 5.98 -5.11 15.79
CA CYS A 28 6.88 -6.01 16.48
C CYS A 28 8.33 -5.52 16.29
N GLY A 29 8.91 -4.91 17.32
CA GLY A 29 10.25 -4.32 17.24
C GLY A 29 10.36 -3.24 16.14
N ARG A 30 11.15 -3.52 15.10
CA ARG A 30 11.33 -2.67 13.90
C ARG A 30 10.55 -3.17 12.68
N VAL A 31 9.57 -4.04 12.88
CA VAL A 31 8.66 -4.55 11.87
C VAL A 31 7.28 -3.94 12.09
N ALA A 32 6.69 -3.39 11.03
CA ALA A 32 5.31 -2.91 11.07
C ALA A 32 4.43 -3.65 10.06
N ASP A 33 3.20 -3.92 10.46
CA ASP A 33 2.22 -4.65 9.67
C ASP A 33 0.97 -3.80 9.44
N PHE A 34 0.67 -3.56 8.17
CA PHE A 34 -0.43 -2.73 7.71
C PHE A 34 -1.24 -3.45 6.63
N THR A 35 -2.51 -3.07 6.52
CA THR A 35 -3.31 -3.37 5.32
C THR A 35 -3.16 -2.25 4.29
N PHE A 36 -3.48 -2.56 3.04
CA PHE A 36 -3.51 -1.57 1.96
C PHE A 36 -4.43 -0.39 2.29
N GLU A 37 -5.57 -0.65 2.91
CA GLU A 37 -6.54 0.38 3.30
C GLU A 37 -5.98 1.33 4.37
N GLU A 38 -5.24 0.81 5.35
CA GLU A 38 -4.65 1.59 6.44
C GLU A 38 -3.59 2.59 5.95
N LEU A 39 -2.87 2.29 4.87
CA LEU A 39 -1.86 3.20 4.30
C LEU A 39 -2.37 3.99 3.08
N CYS A 40 -2.91 3.30 2.08
CA CYS A 40 -3.20 3.89 0.78
C CYS A 40 -4.61 4.50 0.67
N ALA A 41 -5.60 3.97 1.41
CA ALA A 41 -6.95 4.56 1.44
C ALA A 41 -7.06 5.76 2.41
N GLN A 42 -6.12 5.89 3.34
CA GLN A 42 -6.03 7.04 4.24
C GLN A 42 -5.39 8.27 3.56
N PRO A 43 -5.68 9.50 4.00
CA PRO A 43 -5.12 10.73 3.45
C PRO A 43 -3.65 10.95 3.86
N LEU A 44 -2.81 9.93 3.70
CA LEU A 44 -1.37 9.96 3.98
C LEU A 44 -0.60 10.53 2.79
N GLY A 45 0.54 11.15 3.08
CA GLY A 45 1.47 11.70 2.10
C GLY A 45 2.91 11.23 2.32
N ALA A 46 3.83 11.75 1.52
CA ALA A 46 5.24 11.36 1.54
C ALA A 46 5.89 11.50 2.93
N ALA A 47 5.55 12.55 3.68
CA ALA A 47 6.08 12.74 5.04
C ALA A 47 5.67 11.62 6.01
N ASP A 48 4.44 11.11 5.90
CA ASP A 48 3.96 10.01 6.74
C ASP A 48 4.75 8.72 6.45
N TYR A 49 5.03 8.45 5.18
CA TYR A 49 5.81 7.29 4.77
C TYR A 49 7.30 7.42 5.16
N LEU A 50 7.84 8.63 5.13
CA LEU A 50 9.20 8.87 5.60
C LEU A 50 9.33 8.57 7.10
N ALA A 51 8.36 9.00 7.91
CA ALA A 51 8.32 8.68 9.33
C ALA A 51 8.26 7.16 9.57
N LEU A 52 7.51 6.40 8.75
CA LEU A 52 7.54 4.93 8.82
C LEU A 52 8.97 4.38 8.61
N CYS A 53 9.71 4.93 7.65
CA CYS A 53 11.08 4.50 7.35
C CYS A 53 12.07 4.83 8.47
N GLU A 54 11.86 5.92 9.21
CA GLU A 54 12.69 6.26 10.38
C GLU A 54 12.48 5.28 11.54
N HIS A 55 11.25 4.76 11.68
CA HIS A 55 10.88 3.91 12.81
C HIS A 55 11.00 2.39 12.54
N PHE A 56 10.98 1.95 11.29
CA PHE A 56 10.94 0.53 10.90
C PHE A 56 11.90 0.17 9.78
N ASP A 57 12.45 -1.05 9.80
CA ASP A 57 13.34 -1.59 8.74
C ASP A 57 12.61 -2.56 7.80
N ILE A 58 11.46 -3.07 8.24
CA ILE A 58 10.62 -4.01 7.50
C ILE A 58 9.17 -3.53 7.59
N LEU A 59 8.52 -3.44 6.44
CA LEU A 59 7.09 -3.16 6.34
C LEU A 59 6.38 -4.36 5.70
N ILE A 60 5.34 -4.85 6.36
CA ILE A 60 4.43 -5.88 5.84
C ILE A 60 3.16 -5.17 5.37
N LEU A 61 2.80 -5.35 4.10
CA LEU A 61 1.60 -4.76 3.50
C LEU A 61 0.65 -5.85 2.99
N ARG A 62 -0.52 -5.96 3.64
CA ARG A 62 -1.52 -6.99 3.35
C ARG A 62 -2.63 -6.48 2.44
N ASP A 63 -3.27 -7.42 1.76
CA ASP A 63 -4.51 -7.22 1.02
C ASP A 63 -4.43 -6.12 -0.04
N ILE A 64 -3.33 -6.08 -0.81
CA ILE A 64 -3.22 -5.16 -1.94
C ILE A 64 -4.25 -5.56 -3.00
N PRO A 65 -5.27 -4.71 -3.25
CA PRO A 65 -6.27 -5.01 -4.25
C PRO A 65 -5.69 -4.83 -5.65
N ARG A 66 -6.37 -5.39 -6.65
CA ARG A 66 -6.10 -5.04 -8.04
C ARG A 66 -6.43 -3.57 -8.26
N MET A 67 -5.44 -2.76 -8.61
CA MET A 67 -5.62 -1.33 -8.84
C MET A 67 -6.20 -1.09 -10.23
N THR A 68 -7.33 -0.39 -10.26
CA THR A 68 -8.05 -0.01 -11.50
C THR A 68 -8.05 1.51 -11.66
N LEU A 69 -8.51 2.00 -12.81
CA LEU A 69 -8.61 3.44 -13.11
C LEU A 69 -9.50 4.24 -12.12
N PHE A 70 -10.31 3.57 -11.30
CA PHE A 70 -11.13 4.20 -10.26
C PHE A 70 -10.33 4.50 -8.97
N GLN A 71 -9.19 3.85 -8.75
CA GLN A 71 -8.37 3.97 -7.54
C GLN A 71 -7.07 4.73 -7.82
N LYS A 72 -7.14 5.80 -8.62
CA LYS A 72 -5.93 6.58 -9.03
C LYS A 72 -5.22 7.22 -7.84
N THR A 73 -5.96 7.62 -6.81
CA THR A 73 -5.38 8.29 -5.64
C THR A 73 -4.60 7.29 -4.78
N GLU A 74 -5.20 6.14 -4.52
CA GLU A 74 -4.63 5.02 -3.78
C GLU A 74 -3.43 4.44 -4.53
N ALA A 75 -3.54 4.27 -5.86
CA ALA A 75 -2.44 3.87 -6.73
C ALA A 75 -1.26 4.84 -6.66
N ARG A 76 -1.51 6.15 -6.73
CA ARG A 76 -0.45 7.16 -6.59
C ARG A 76 0.20 7.09 -5.21
N ARG A 77 -0.59 6.95 -4.15
CA ARG A 77 -0.08 6.81 -2.77
C ARG A 77 0.76 5.54 -2.60
N PHE A 78 0.36 4.44 -3.22
CA PHE A 78 1.12 3.19 -3.21
C PHE A 78 2.45 3.33 -3.95
N ILE A 79 2.47 3.99 -5.10
CA ILE A 79 3.71 4.32 -5.83
C ILE A 79 4.62 5.17 -4.92
N THR A 80 4.09 6.25 -4.33
CA THR A 80 4.87 7.09 -3.40
C THR A 80 5.38 6.31 -2.19
N LEU A 81 4.60 5.36 -1.66
CA LEU A 81 5.03 4.48 -0.58
C LEU A 81 6.22 3.62 -1.04
N ILE A 82 6.13 2.95 -2.19
CA ILE A 82 7.21 2.13 -2.73
C ILE A 82 8.47 2.98 -2.95
N ASP A 83 8.34 4.14 -3.58
CA ASP A 83 9.46 5.05 -3.84
C ASP A 83 10.17 5.42 -2.53
N THR A 84 9.39 5.81 -1.51
CA THR A 84 9.93 6.21 -0.20
C THR A 84 10.63 5.04 0.50
N LEU A 85 10.04 3.84 0.47
CA LEU A 85 10.65 2.64 1.06
C LEU A 85 11.94 2.27 0.36
N TYR A 86 11.97 2.36 -0.98
CA TYR A 86 13.14 2.05 -1.79
C TYR A 86 14.30 3.01 -1.48
N ASP A 87 14.04 4.31 -1.46
CA ASP A 87 15.04 5.34 -1.18
C ASP A 87 15.66 5.18 0.22
N ASN A 88 14.85 4.76 1.20
CA ASN A 88 15.28 4.54 2.57
C ASN A 88 15.78 3.10 2.84
N ARG A 89 15.86 2.24 1.81
CA ARG A 89 16.29 0.83 1.90
C ARG A 89 15.45 -0.01 2.88
N ILE A 90 14.16 0.29 2.99
CA ILE A 90 13.22 -0.49 3.81
C ILE A 90 12.78 -1.73 3.04
N ARG A 91 12.74 -2.88 3.73
CA ARG A 91 12.27 -4.14 3.12
C ARG A 91 10.75 -4.19 3.12
N LEU A 92 10.15 -4.34 1.96
CA LEU A 92 8.71 -4.53 1.81
C LEU A 92 8.39 -6.02 1.60
N ILE A 93 7.51 -6.56 2.44
CA ILE A 93 6.85 -7.85 2.26
C ILE A 93 5.39 -7.55 1.97
N CYS A 94 4.82 -8.10 0.90
CA CYS A 94 3.44 -7.81 0.56
C CYS A 94 2.63 -9.02 0.09
N SER A 95 1.32 -8.93 0.28
CA SER A 95 0.32 -9.86 -0.26
C SER A 95 -0.63 -9.09 -1.18
N ALA A 96 -0.84 -9.60 -2.39
CA ALA A 96 -1.70 -9.00 -3.39
C ALA A 96 -2.74 -9.99 -3.88
N ALA A 97 -3.93 -9.48 -4.24
CA ALA A 97 -5.02 -10.28 -4.78
C ALA A 97 -4.75 -10.86 -6.18
N THR A 98 -3.70 -10.39 -6.86
CA THR A 98 -3.36 -10.78 -8.23
C THR A 98 -1.84 -10.84 -8.42
N SER A 99 -1.41 -11.39 -9.55
CA SER A 99 0.00 -11.40 -9.95
C SER A 99 0.54 -9.96 -10.12
N ILE A 100 1.85 -9.78 -9.96
CA ILE A 100 2.50 -8.46 -10.10
C ILE A 100 2.23 -7.82 -11.49
N GLY A 101 2.14 -8.62 -12.54
CA GLY A 101 1.88 -8.14 -13.91
C GLY A 101 0.46 -7.61 -14.11
N ASP A 102 -0.49 -8.10 -13.31
CA ASP A 102 -1.92 -7.73 -13.39
C ASP A 102 -2.34 -6.75 -12.30
N LEU A 103 -1.40 -6.32 -11.46
CA LEU A 103 -1.67 -5.46 -10.30
C LEU A 103 -2.18 -4.07 -10.72
N PHE A 104 -1.69 -3.58 -11.85
CA PHE A 104 -2.13 -2.34 -12.49
C PHE A 104 -2.82 -2.64 -13.82
N ASN A 105 -4.15 -2.72 -13.82
CA ASN A 105 -4.91 -2.75 -15.06
C ASN A 105 -5.36 -1.34 -15.42
N ALA A 106 -4.61 -0.72 -16.33
CA ALA A 106 -5.00 0.50 -17.01
C ALA A 106 -6.00 0.25 -18.15
N THR A 107 -6.51 -0.98 -18.31
CA THR A 107 -7.52 -1.29 -19.32
C THR A 107 -8.74 -0.41 -19.05
N PRO A 108 -9.10 0.50 -19.97
CA PRO A 108 -10.38 1.18 -19.89
C PRO A 108 -11.44 0.09 -19.85
N LEU A 109 -12.46 0.25 -19.01
CA LEU A 109 -13.69 -0.49 -19.24
C LEU A 109 -14.10 -0.14 -20.67
N VAL A 110 -14.02 -1.12 -21.57
CA VAL A 110 -14.77 -1.04 -22.83
C VAL A 110 -16.22 -0.83 -22.40
N THR A 111 -16.70 0.41 -22.51
CA THR A 111 -18.14 0.64 -22.46
C THR A 111 -18.68 -0.10 -23.67
N ASN A 112 -19.65 -0.99 -23.45
CA ASN A 112 -20.27 -1.78 -24.49
C ASN A 112 -21.17 -0.89 -25.38
N ASP A 113 -20.58 0.10 -26.04
CA ASP A 113 -21.25 0.98 -27.01
C ASP A 113 -21.03 0.49 -28.47
N ASP A 114 -20.29 -0.60 -28.67
CA ASP A 114 -19.94 -1.16 -29.98
C ASP A 114 -20.84 -2.32 -30.47
N GLU A 115 -21.94 -2.64 -29.76
CA GLU A 115 -22.88 -3.70 -30.16
C GLU A 115 -23.92 -3.27 -31.23
N PHE A 116 -23.67 -2.22 -32.03
CA PHE A 116 -24.69 -1.74 -32.98
C PHE A 116 -24.18 -1.29 -34.36
N LYS A 117 -23.22 -1.96 -35.01
CA LYS A 117 -22.99 -1.79 -36.48
C LYS A 117 -22.51 -3.01 -37.28
N ARG A 118 -22.82 -4.24 -36.88
CA ARG A 118 -22.65 -5.42 -37.76
C ARG A 118 -23.93 -6.21 -37.99
N LYS A 119 -25.03 -5.52 -38.28
CA LYS A 119 -26.20 -6.10 -38.94
C LYS A 119 -26.79 -5.10 -39.92
N THR A 120 -26.23 -5.08 -41.12
CA THR A 120 -26.91 -4.89 -42.42
C THR A 120 -25.82 -4.81 -43.46
N ASN A 121 -25.74 -5.82 -44.31
CA ASN A 121 -25.68 -5.65 -45.76
C ASN A 121 -26.07 -7.01 -46.35
N GLY A 122 -27.31 -7.05 -46.83
CA GLY A 122 -27.73 -8.01 -47.85
C GLY A 122 -27.28 -7.57 -49.23
#